data_AF-A0A090S800-F1
#
_entry.id   AF-A0A090S800-F1
#
_cell.length_a   1.000
_cell.length_b   1.000
_cell.length_c   1.000
_cell.angle_alpha   90.00
_cell.angle_beta   90.00
_cell.angle_gamma   90.00
#
_symmetry.space_group_name_H-M   'P 1'
#
loop_
_entity.id
_entity.type
_entity.pdbx_description
1 polymer ?
#
loop_
_entity_poly.entity_id
_entity_poly.type
_entity_poly.pdbx_seq_one_letter_code
_entity_poly.pdbx_strand_id
1 'polypeptide(L)'
;MRSRTLELYVDTRAIAQREEMAILSATQTNREGHKSVTAKAEHAAEDFNKIRTADLVISINATEEEMAKGEARLFFAASRNQKGEFTMRIRRDLSKGHALTEVIGYE
;
A
#
# COMPACT_ATOMS: atom_id res chain seq x y z
N MET A 1 14.46 20.09 9.39
CA MET A 1 15.26 19.35 8.38
C MET A 1 14.35 18.29 7.78
N ARG A 2 14.13 18.27 6.45
CA ARG A 2 13.32 17.23 5.80
C ARG A 2 14.12 15.92 5.80
N SER A 3 13.45 14.78 5.92
CA SER A 3 14.13 13.48 5.80
C SER A 3 14.50 13.22 4.34
N ARG A 4 15.67 12.62 4.09
CA ARG A 4 16.17 12.28 2.74
C ARG A 4 15.15 11.45 1.94
N THR A 5 14.38 10.61 2.63
CA THR A 5 13.33 9.81 2.00
C THR A 5 12.17 10.66 1.49
N LEU A 6 11.79 11.72 2.20
CA LEU A 6 10.72 12.61 1.73
C LEU A 6 11.12 13.35 0.44
N GLU A 7 12.37 13.78 0.33
CA GLU A 7 12.90 14.44 -0.87
C GLU A 7 12.80 13.52 -2.09
N LEU A 8 13.21 12.25 -1.95
CA LEU A 8 13.09 11.27 -3.02
C LEU A 8 11.65 11.09 -3.52
N TYR A 9 10.66 11.05 -2.62
CA TYR A 9 9.25 10.91 -3.02
C TYR A 9 8.73 12.15 -3.76
N VAL A 10 9.15 13.35 -3.35
CA VAL A 10 8.76 14.61 -4.00
C VAL A 10 9.40 14.69 -5.40
N ASP A 11 10.69 14.39 -5.51
CA ASP A 11 11.41 14.47 -6.78
C ASP A 11 10.90 13.44 -7.79
N THR A 12 10.67 12.21 -7.32
CA THR A 12 10.10 11.14 -8.16
C THR A 12 8.72 11.51 -8.66
N ARG A 13 7.89 12.15 -7.82
CA ARG A 13 6.58 12.65 -8.25
C ARG A 13 6.70 13.79 -9.26
N ALA A 14 7.66 14.71 -9.09
CA ALA A 14 7.90 15.77 -10.06
C ALA A 14 8.27 15.18 -11.44
N ILE A 15 9.08 14.12 -11.47
CA ILE A 15 9.40 13.38 -12.71
C ILE A 15 8.13 12.73 -13.28
N ALA A 16 7.34 12.03 -12.47
CA ALA A 16 6.09 11.39 -12.90
C ALA A 16 5.13 12.39 -13.59
N GLN A 17 5.00 13.59 -13.03
CA GLN A 17 4.18 14.66 -13.58
C GLN A 17 4.75 15.23 -14.89
N ARG A 18 6.06 15.44 -14.95
CA ARG A 18 6.73 15.99 -16.14
C ARG A 18 6.65 15.05 -17.33
N GLU A 19 6.78 13.74 -17.09
CA GLU A 19 6.82 12.71 -18.12
C GLU A 19 5.47 12.02 -18.34
N GLU A 20 4.39 12.52 -17.72
CA GLU A 20 3.02 11.99 -17.83
C GLU A 20 2.92 10.47 -17.59
N MET A 21 3.65 9.96 -16.60
CA MET A 21 3.73 8.52 -16.31
C MET A 21 3.36 8.17 -14.86
N ALA A 22 2.88 6.94 -14.67
CA ALA A 22 2.69 6.40 -13.34
C ALA A 22 4.01 5.85 -12.78
N ILE A 23 4.37 6.24 -11.56
CA ILE A 23 5.50 5.66 -10.85
C ILE A 23 5.00 4.89 -9.63
N LEU A 24 5.41 3.62 -9.55
CA LEU A 24 5.12 2.75 -8.43
C LEU A 24 6.39 2.56 -7.61
N SER A 25 6.32 2.87 -6.32
CA SER A 25 7.42 2.64 -5.37
C SER A 25 6.93 1.76 -4.23
N ALA A 26 7.62 0.65 -3.99
CA ALA A 26 7.40 -0.17 -2.81
C ALA A 26 8.05 0.48 -1.58
N THR A 27 7.37 0.45 -0.44
CA THR A 27 7.93 0.85 0.85
C THR A 27 7.63 -0.23 1.87
N GLN A 28 8.58 -0.47 2.76
CA GLN A 28 8.34 -1.32 3.92
C GLN A 28 7.57 -0.53 4.99
N THR A 29 6.64 -1.19 5.67
CA THR A 29 5.97 -0.67 6.86
C THR A 29 6.90 -0.76 8.06
N ASN A 30 6.74 0.15 9.02
CA ASN A 30 7.48 0.13 10.28
C ASN A 30 7.10 -1.09 11.15
N ARG A 31 7.93 -1.38 12.16
CA ARG A 31 7.81 -2.57 13.02
C ARG A 31 6.52 -2.60 13.87
N GLU A 32 5.86 -1.46 14.05
CA GLU A 32 4.56 -1.34 14.74
C GLU A 32 3.38 -1.68 13.82
N GLY A 33 3.45 -1.34 12.52
CA GLY A 33 2.47 -1.76 11.51
C GLY A 33 2.43 -3.27 11.26
N HIS A 34 3.50 -3.99 11.61
CA HIS A 34 3.58 -5.45 11.52
C HIS A 34 2.63 -6.21 12.45
N LYS A 35 2.10 -5.58 13.51
CA LYS A 35 1.24 -6.25 14.52
C LYS A 35 -0.25 -6.01 14.35
N SER A 36 -0.68 -5.10 13.48
CA SER A 36 -2.10 -4.79 13.32
C SER A 36 -2.73 -5.70 12.26
N VAL A 37 -3.60 -6.61 12.73
CA VAL A 37 -4.36 -7.58 11.93
C VAL A 37 -5.21 -6.92 10.83
N THR A 38 -5.44 -5.60 10.93
CA THR A 38 -6.06 -4.79 9.88
C THR A 38 -5.43 -3.41 9.95
N ALA A 39 -4.46 -3.13 9.08
CA ALA A 39 -3.82 -1.83 8.99
C ALA A 39 -4.81 -0.79 8.46
N LYS A 40 -5.74 -0.33 9.31
CA LYS A 40 -6.46 0.92 9.09
C LYS A 40 -5.44 2.06 9.02
N ALA A 41 -5.77 3.11 8.26
CA ALA A 41 -4.90 4.24 7.95
C ALA A 41 -4.21 4.88 9.19
N GLU A 42 -4.78 4.71 10.37
CA GLU A 42 -4.25 5.14 11.67
C GLU A 42 -2.92 4.47 12.07
N HIS A 43 -2.61 3.25 11.61
CA HIS A 43 -1.33 2.58 11.88
C HIS A 43 -0.20 3.01 10.93
N ALA A 44 -0.51 3.77 9.89
CA ALA A 44 0.49 4.33 8.98
C ALA A 44 1.06 5.67 9.49
N ALA A 45 0.82 5.99 10.77
CA ALA A 45 1.05 7.28 11.41
C ALA A 45 2.51 7.75 11.50
N GLU A 46 3.51 6.88 11.32
CA GLU A 46 4.91 7.34 11.37
C GLU A 46 5.38 8.00 10.06
N ASP A 47 4.68 7.80 8.93
CA ASP A 47 5.11 8.32 7.62
C ASP A 47 3.99 9.04 6.86
N PHE A 48 3.17 9.80 7.60
CA PHE A 48 2.11 10.67 7.05
C PHE A 48 2.57 11.53 5.87
N ASN A 49 3.83 11.97 5.87
CA ASN A 49 4.38 12.79 4.80
C ASN A 49 4.51 12.04 3.46
N LYS A 50 4.81 10.74 3.47
CA LYS A 50 4.83 9.91 2.25
C LYS A 50 3.42 9.69 1.70
N ILE A 51 2.49 9.32 2.58
CA ILE A 51 1.08 9.08 2.23
C ILE A 51 0.46 10.33 1.62
N ARG A 52 0.72 11.51 2.22
CA ARG A 52 0.24 12.79 1.70
C ARG A 52 0.86 13.15 0.35
N THR A 53 2.06 12.66 0.03
CA THR A 53 2.75 13.00 -1.22
C THR A 53 2.27 12.13 -2.38
N ALA A 54 1.93 10.87 -2.11
CA ALA A 54 1.41 9.92 -3.08
C ALA A 54 -0.03 10.22 -3.51
N ASP A 55 -0.37 9.82 -4.73
CA ASP A 55 -1.72 9.94 -5.27
C ASP A 55 -2.60 8.72 -4.92
N LEU A 56 -1.99 7.54 -4.81
CA LEU A 56 -2.60 6.27 -4.41
C LEU A 56 -1.66 5.53 -3.45
N VAL A 57 -2.20 5.03 -2.34
CA VAL A 57 -1.48 4.17 -1.39
C VAL A 57 -2.28 2.89 -1.17
N ILE A 58 -1.65 1.76 -1.50
CA ILE A 58 -2.20 0.42 -1.28
C ILE A 58 -1.31 -0.30 -0.28
N SER A 59 -1.92 -0.77 0.81
CA SER A 59 -1.27 -1.64 1.80
C SER A 59 -1.64 -3.09 1.53
N ILE A 60 -0.65 -3.99 1.51
CA ILE A 60 -0.86 -5.43 1.35
C ILE A 60 -0.77 -6.07 2.74
N ASN A 61 -1.87 -6.63 3.21
CA ASN A 61 -2.00 -7.22 4.54
C ASN A 61 -2.41 -8.68 4.43
N ALA A 62 -1.90 -9.54 5.31
CA ALA A 62 -2.38 -10.92 5.44
C ALA A 62 -2.11 -11.39 6.87
N THR A 63 -3.09 -12.04 7.50
CA THR A 63 -2.87 -12.81 8.73
C THR A 63 -2.16 -14.14 8.41
N GLU A 64 -1.62 -14.82 9.42
CA GLU A 64 -1.05 -16.16 9.25
C GLU A 64 -2.07 -17.15 8.68
N GLU A 65 -3.33 -17.06 9.11
CA GLU A 65 -4.42 -17.88 8.58
C GLU A 65 -4.74 -17.58 7.11
N GLU A 66 -4.74 -16.29 6.71
CA GLU A 66 -4.93 -15.89 5.32
C GLU A 66 -3.76 -16.36 4.45
N MET A 67 -2.52 -16.22 4.93
CA MET A 67 -1.34 -16.71 4.23
C MET A 67 -1.38 -18.23 4.02
N ALA A 68 -1.82 -18.99 5.01
CA ALA A 68 -1.98 -20.45 4.90
C ALA A 68 -3.02 -20.85 3.85
N LYS A 69 -4.02 -20.00 3.59
CA LYS A 69 -5.05 -20.20 2.55
C LYS A 69 -4.68 -19.59 1.19
N GLY A 70 -3.52 -18.93 1.08
CA GLY A 70 -3.12 -18.21 -0.13
C GLY A 70 -3.94 -16.94 -0.35
N GLU A 71 -4.35 -16.25 0.72
CA GLU A 71 -5.17 -15.04 0.66
C GLU A 71 -4.42 -13.82 1.21
N ALA A 72 -4.87 -12.63 0.81
CA ALA A 72 -4.42 -11.35 1.36
C ALA A 72 -5.50 -10.28 1.16
N ARG A 73 -5.29 -9.13 1.78
CA ARG A 73 -6.12 -7.93 1.71
C ARG A 73 -5.32 -6.77 1.15
N LEU A 74 -5.82 -6.14 0.10
CA LEU A 74 -5.35 -4.88 -0.43
C LEU A 74 -6.19 -3.75 0.17
N PHE A 75 -5.60 -2.96 1.06
CA PHE A 75 -6.27 -1.82 1.68
C PHE A 75 -5.88 -0.53 0.95
N PHE A 76 -6.88 0.18 0.43
CA PHE A 76 -6.70 1.44 -0.29
C PHE A 76 -6.68 2.60 0.73
N ALA A 77 -5.51 2.81 1.33
CA ALA A 77 -5.30 3.71 2.47
C ALA A 77 -5.41 5.19 2.11
N ALA A 78 -5.06 5.56 0.88
CA ALA A 78 -5.23 6.92 0.40
C ALA A 78 -5.49 6.91 -1.10
N SER A 79 -6.51 7.65 -1.51
CA SER A 79 -6.79 7.97 -2.91
C SER A 79 -7.22 9.42 -2.94
N ARG A 80 -6.48 10.27 -3.67
CA ARG A 80 -6.83 11.71 -3.74
C ARG A 80 -8.10 11.99 -4.54
N ASN A 81 -8.48 11.07 -5.42
CA ASN A 81 -9.53 11.30 -6.43
C ASN A 81 -10.82 10.49 -6.19
N GLN A 82 -10.89 9.65 -5.14
CA GLN A 82 -12.07 8.81 -4.85
C GLN A 82 -12.30 8.69 -3.34
N LYS A 83 -13.43 8.12 -2.92
CA LYS A 83 -13.63 7.64 -1.54
C LYS A 83 -12.50 6.65 -1.21
N GLY A 84 -11.46 7.15 -0.56
CA GLY A 84 -10.44 6.30 0.06
C GLY A 84 -11.07 5.46 1.17
N GLU A 85 -10.37 4.39 1.55
CA GLU A 85 -10.73 3.45 2.62
C GLU A 85 -11.73 2.34 2.22
N PHE A 86 -11.36 1.52 1.24
CA PHE A 86 -11.97 0.20 1.06
C PHE A 86 -10.91 -0.90 1.08
N THR A 87 -11.33 -2.12 1.39
CA THR A 87 -10.44 -3.29 1.39
C THR A 87 -10.89 -4.26 0.30
N MET A 88 -9.94 -4.78 -0.46
CA MET A 88 -10.19 -5.83 -1.45
C MET A 88 -9.47 -7.11 -1.02
N ARG A 89 -10.23 -8.19 -0.85
CA ARG A 89 -9.67 -9.50 -0.54
C ARG A 89 -9.26 -10.20 -1.83
N ILE A 90 -8.04 -10.73 -1.86
CA ILE A 90 -7.43 -11.34 -3.04
C ILE A 90 -6.88 -12.72 -2.72
N ARG A 91 -6.87 -13.59 -3.73
CA ARG A 91 -6.11 -14.84 -3.73
C ARG A 91 -4.75 -14.63 -4.38
N ARG A 92 -3.74 -15.33 -3.87
CA ARG A 92 -2.34 -15.25 -4.29
C ARG A 92 -1.76 -16.65 -4.39
N ASP A 93 -0.86 -16.87 -5.34
CA ASP A 93 -0.06 -18.09 -5.44
C ASP A 93 1.41 -17.69 -5.55
N LEU A 94 2.01 -17.36 -4.41
CA LEU A 94 3.41 -16.93 -4.33
C LEU A 94 4.37 -18.06 -4.71
N SER A 95 3.96 -19.33 -4.62
CA SER A 95 4.78 -20.47 -5.05
C SER A 95 5.05 -20.45 -6.55
N LYS A 96 4.14 -19.84 -7.32
CA LYS A 96 4.28 -19.62 -8.78
C LYS A 96 4.64 -18.17 -9.13
N GLY A 97 4.93 -17.33 -8.13
CA GLY A 97 5.19 -15.91 -8.32
C GLY A 97 3.95 -15.07 -8.66
N HIS A 98 2.74 -15.61 -8.50
CA HIS A 98 1.50 -14.90 -8.77
C HIS A 98 1.06 -14.10 -7.54
N ALA A 99 1.34 -12.79 -7.56
CA ALA A 99 0.98 -11.89 -6.46
C ALA A 99 -0.54 -11.67 -6.32
N LEU A 100 -1.32 -11.89 -7.38
CA LEU A 100 -2.78 -11.86 -7.41
C LEU A 100 -3.27 -12.85 -8.47
N THR A 101 -4.17 -13.74 -8.10
CA THR A 101 -4.82 -14.69 -9.02
C THR A 101 -6.32 -14.45 -9.16
N GLU A 102 -6.96 -13.94 -8.12
CA GLU A 102 -8.42 -13.76 -8.07
C GLU A 102 -8.80 -12.66 -7.07
N VAL A 103 -9.87 -11.91 -7.36
CA VAL A 103 -10.52 -11.00 -6.40
C VAL A 103 -11.66 -11.75 -5.75
N ILE A 104 -11.57 -11.97 -4.43
CA ILE A 104 -12.53 -12.75 -3.64
C ILE A 104 -13.73 -11.88 -3.25
N GLY A 105 -13.51 -10.60 -2.95
CA GLY A 105 -14.56 -9.67 -2.56
C GLY A 105 -14.05 -8.30 -2.13
N TYR A 106 -15.00 -7.40 -1.88
CA TYR A 106 -14.78 -6.04 -1.37
C TYR A 106 -15.41 -5.92 0.03
N GLU A 107 -14.70 -5.27 0.94
CA GLU A 107 -15.13 -4.94 2.31
C GLU A 107 -15.20 -3.41 2.49
#